data_AF-A0A7S3ZWX0-F1
#
_entry.id   AF-A0A7S3ZWX0-F1
#
_cell.length_a   1.000
_cell.length_b   1.000
_cell.length_c   1.000
_cell.angle_alpha   90.00
_cell.angle_beta   90.00
_cell.angle_gamma   90.00
#
_symmetry.space_group_name_H-M   'P 1'
#
loop_
_entity.id
_entity.type
_entity.pdbx_description
1 polymer ?
#
loop_
_entity_poly.entity_id
_entity_poly.type
_entity_poly.pdbx_seq_one_letter_code
_entity_poly.pdbx_strand_id
1 'polypeptide(L)'
;MKGFLADVTLARERDLGVNDDQITCRTHLGALLRCGDRVLGYDVRAANLASSVDGLGGNEPDVVLVRKCRKQDPDGPTPKRHWKLDTMEADEVHDEADHTDDREIFLSQLETDREMRSRVNLYKDGDHVDDDDEEGVRLEELLDEMKVEDEVEECAEDSVLEGVVVRGSGKS
;
A
#
# COMPACT_ATOMS: atom_id res chain seq x y z
N MET A 1 -13.97 -11.81 3.00
CA MET A 1 -13.01 -12.19 4.05
C MET A 1 -13.79 -12.92 5.14
N LYS A 2 -13.46 -14.18 5.46
CA LYS A 2 -14.24 -14.98 6.41
C LYS A 2 -13.75 -14.68 7.82
N GLY A 3 -14.58 -14.03 8.64
CA GLY A 3 -14.24 -13.75 10.03
C GLY A 3 -14.04 -15.04 10.81
N PHE A 4 -12.96 -15.11 11.60
CA PHE A 4 -12.72 -16.19 12.55
C PHE A 4 -13.06 -15.68 13.94
N LEU A 5 -13.75 -16.50 14.71
CA LEU A 5 -14.13 -16.15 16.07
C LEU A 5 -12.92 -16.35 16.97
N ALA A 6 -12.48 -15.30 17.65
CA ALA A 6 -11.34 -15.33 18.55
C ALA A 6 -11.66 -14.59 19.86
N ASP A 7 -11.04 -15.04 20.94
CA ASP A 7 -11.01 -14.33 22.21
C ASP A 7 -9.74 -13.50 22.28
N VAL A 8 -9.88 -12.20 22.52
CA VAL A 8 -8.75 -11.26 22.56
C VAL A 8 -8.76 -10.50 23.88
N THR A 9 -7.55 -10.20 24.36
CA THR A 9 -7.33 -9.34 25.53
C THR A 9 -6.78 -8.01 25.05
N LEU A 10 -7.39 -6.92 25.48
CA LEU A 10 -7.12 -5.57 25.02
C LEU A 10 -6.85 -4.66 26.21
N ALA A 11 -6.11 -3.60 25.97
CA ALA A 11 -6.00 -2.44 26.85
C ALA A 11 -6.44 -1.20 26.06
N ARG A 12 -7.05 -0.23 26.74
CA ARG A 12 -7.35 1.06 26.10
C ARG A 12 -6.05 1.82 25.91
N GLU A 13 -5.89 2.45 24.74
CA GLU A 13 -4.67 3.19 24.39
C GLU A 13 -4.35 4.29 25.41
N ARG A 14 -5.37 4.99 25.93
CA ARG A 14 -5.23 6.00 26.99
C ARG A 14 -4.79 5.47 28.35
N ASP A 15 -5.07 4.19 28.63
CA ASP A 15 -4.77 3.57 29.93
C ASP A 15 -3.39 2.88 29.89
N LEU A 16 -2.84 2.67 28.69
CA LEU A 16 -1.57 2.00 28.48
C LEU A 16 -0.41 2.79 29.13
N GLY A 17 0.29 2.15 30.07
CA GLY A 17 1.42 2.76 30.79
C GLY A 17 1.03 3.61 32.01
N VAL A 18 -0.28 3.81 32.25
CA VAL A 18 -0.80 4.47 33.46
C VAL A 18 -1.50 3.46 34.36
N ASN A 19 -2.21 2.50 33.78
CA ASN A 19 -2.97 1.46 34.47
C ASN A 19 -2.81 0.10 33.76
N ASP A 20 -3.05 -0.99 34.50
CA ASP A 20 -3.03 -2.38 34.04
C ASP A 20 -4.44 -2.93 33.75
N ASP A 21 -5.41 -2.07 33.45
CA ASP A 21 -6.78 -2.46 33.12
C ASP A 21 -6.83 -3.23 31.79
N GLN A 22 -7.26 -4.50 31.86
CA GLN A 22 -7.43 -5.37 30.70
C GLN A 22 -8.90 -5.72 30.48
N ILE A 23 -9.30 -5.77 29.21
CA ILE A 23 -10.64 -6.11 28.78
C ILE A 23 -10.56 -7.32 27.86
N THR A 24 -11.30 -8.37 28.19
CA THR A 24 -11.45 -9.54 27.34
C THR A 24 -12.70 -9.38 26.49
N CYS A 25 -12.58 -9.56 25.17
CA CYS A 25 -13.73 -9.56 24.27
C CYS A 25 -13.64 -10.68 23.24
N ARG A 26 -14.80 -11.17 22.81
CA ARG A 26 -14.92 -12.13 21.72
C ARG A 26 -15.18 -11.39 20.42
N THR A 27 -14.33 -11.59 19.42
CA THR A 27 -14.35 -10.84 18.17
C THR A 27 -14.40 -11.74 16.95
N HIS A 28 -14.94 -11.21 15.85
CA HIS A 28 -14.96 -11.84 14.53
C HIS A 28 -13.70 -11.51 13.71
N LEU A 29 -12.84 -10.65 14.23
CA LEU A 29 -11.58 -10.21 13.60
C LEU A 29 -10.41 -11.16 13.92
N GLY A 30 -10.66 -12.40 14.33
CA GLY A 30 -9.62 -13.31 14.81
C GLY A 30 -8.54 -13.66 13.78
N ALA A 31 -8.88 -13.71 12.51
CA ALA A 31 -7.91 -13.95 11.43
C ALA A 31 -7.07 -12.71 11.08
N LEU A 32 -7.49 -11.53 11.57
CA LEU A 32 -6.95 -10.22 11.19
C LEU A 32 -6.02 -9.64 12.26
N LEU A 33 -6.36 -9.87 13.53
CA LEU A 33 -5.67 -9.28 14.67
C LEU A 33 -4.41 -10.06 15.04
N ARG A 34 -3.30 -9.35 15.22
CA ARG A 34 -2.04 -9.82 15.80
C ARG A 34 -1.75 -9.04 17.09
N CYS A 35 -0.86 -9.56 17.92
CA CYS A 35 -0.42 -8.86 19.14
C CYS A 35 0.22 -7.52 18.80
N GLY A 36 -0.19 -6.46 19.50
CA GLY A 36 0.32 -5.09 19.27
C GLY A 36 -0.43 -4.29 18.20
N ASP A 37 -1.44 -4.87 17.54
CA ASP A 37 -2.28 -4.13 16.62
C ASP A 37 -3.22 -3.16 17.36
N ARG A 38 -3.42 -1.97 16.77
CA ARG A 38 -4.45 -1.02 17.21
C ARG A 38 -5.80 -1.40 16.59
N VAL A 39 -6.88 -1.26 17.35
CA VAL A 39 -8.24 -1.59 16.91
C VAL A 39 -9.22 -0.50 17.30
N LEU A 40 -10.27 -0.33 16.49
CA LEU A 40 -11.40 0.52 16.79
C LEU A 40 -12.60 -0.32 17.17
N GLY A 41 -13.27 0.14 18.21
CA GLY A 41 -14.47 -0.48 18.72
C GLY A 41 -15.28 0.48 19.55
N TYR A 42 -16.47 0.03 19.91
CA TYR A 42 -17.36 0.72 20.83
C TYR A 42 -17.15 0.19 22.25
N ASP A 43 -16.93 1.10 23.19
CA ASP A 43 -16.91 0.82 24.63
C ASP A 43 -18.36 0.91 25.14
N VAL A 44 -18.99 -0.25 25.33
CA VAL A 44 -20.40 -0.35 25.73
C VAL A 44 -20.54 -0.01 27.22
N ARG A 45 -19.51 -0.30 28.05
CA ARG A 45 -19.51 0.01 29.49
C ARG A 45 -19.59 1.51 29.76
N ALA A 46 -18.95 2.33 28.92
CA ALA A 46 -19.00 3.78 29.02
C ALA A 46 -20.19 4.40 28.27
N ALA A 47 -20.91 3.62 27.45
CA ALA A 47 -22.03 4.12 26.67
C ALA A 47 -23.30 4.20 27.53
N ASN A 48 -23.94 5.38 27.54
CA ASN A 48 -25.29 5.51 28.09
C ASN A 48 -26.30 5.06 27.01
N LEU A 49 -26.66 3.77 27.05
CA LEU A 49 -27.56 3.16 26.09
C LEU A 49 -29.02 3.45 26.45
N ALA A 50 -29.85 3.63 25.42
CA ALA A 50 -31.28 3.84 25.61
C ALA A 50 -31.96 2.56 26.14
N SER A 51 -33.14 2.72 26.75
CA SER A 51 -33.91 1.65 27.41
C SER A 51 -34.29 0.44 26.54
N SER A 52 -34.00 0.45 25.23
CA SER A 52 -34.18 -0.71 24.37
C SER A 52 -33.17 -1.83 24.63
N VAL A 53 -32.04 -1.55 25.31
CA VAL A 53 -31.04 -2.58 25.66
C VAL A 53 -31.35 -3.29 26.98
N ASP A 54 -32.22 -2.74 27.82
CA ASP A 54 -32.61 -3.32 29.12
C ASP A 54 -33.22 -4.73 28.99
N GLY A 55 -33.72 -5.09 27.80
CA GLY A 55 -34.27 -6.41 27.50
C GLY A 55 -33.23 -7.52 27.28
N LEU A 56 -31.93 -7.20 27.25
CA LEU A 56 -30.85 -8.17 26.97
C LEU A 56 -30.44 -9.01 28.18
N GLY A 57 -31.02 -8.78 29.35
CA GLY A 57 -30.84 -9.62 30.54
C GLY A 57 -29.39 -9.69 31.03
N GLY A 58 -28.58 -8.65 30.79
CA GLY A 58 -27.18 -8.57 31.22
C GLY A 58 -26.19 -9.36 30.39
N ASN A 59 -26.57 -9.85 29.20
CA ASN A 59 -25.66 -10.51 28.26
C ASN A 59 -25.11 -9.55 27.19
N GLU A 60 -24.91 -8.28 27.58
CA GLU A 60 -24.33 -7.27 26.70
C GLU A 60 -22.80 -7.37 26.72
N PRO A 61 -22.16 -7.26 25.55
CA PRO A 61 -20.71 -7.28 25.48
C PRO A 61 -20.16 -5.98 26.07
N ASP A 62 -19.04 -6.08 26.76
CA ASP A 62 -18.35 -4.91 27.32
C ASP A 62 -17.77 -3.98 26.25
N VAL A 63 -17.20 -4.57 25.21
CA VAL A 63 -16.56 -3.88 24.08
C VAL A 63 -16.88 -4.63 22.80
N VAL A 64 -17.16 -3.88 21.73
CA VAL A 64 -17.41 -4.44 20.40
C VAL A 64 -16.38 -3.90 19.43
N LEU A 65 -15.52 -4.78 18.91
CA LEU A 65 -14.53 -4.42 17.89
C LEU A 65 -15.16 -4.39 16.50
N VAL A 66 -14.82 -3.37 15.72
CA VAL A 66 -15.37 -3.16 14.37
C VAL A 66 -14.29 -3.26 13.31
N ARG A 67 -13.13 -2.65 13.55
CA ARG A 67 -12.08 -2.45 12.54
C ARG A 67 -10.69 -2.52 13.17
N LYS A 68 -9.75 -3.18 12.52
CA LYS A 68 -8.31 -3.04 12.81
C LYS A 68 -7.81 -1.69 12.28
N CYS A 69 -7.06 -0.94 13.07
CA CYS A 69 -6.31 0.21 12.59
C CYS A 69 -5.06 -0.27 11.85
N ARG A 70 -4.80 0.31 10.68
CA ARG A 70 -3.49 0.18 10.06
C ARG A 70 -2.48 1.00 10.86
N LYS A 71 -1.20 0.61 10.78
CA LYS A 71 -0.08 1.38 11.33
C LYS A 71 0.10 2.65 10.49
N GLN A 72 -0.74 3.64 10.68
CA GLN A 72 -0.39 5.02 10.35
C GLN A 72 0.32 5.54 11.59
N ASP A 73 1.62 5.33 11.65
CA ASP A 73 2.46 6.12 12.54
C ASP A 73 2.84 7.37 11.74
N PRO A 74 2.22 8.54 12.03
CA PRO A 74 2.58 9.78 11.34
C PRO A 74 4.04 10.19 11.57
N ASP A 75 4.64 9.74 12.67
CA ASP A 75 6.06 9.91 13.00
C ASP A 75 6.90 8.63 12.74
N GLY A 76 6.27 7.58 12.21
CA GLY A 76 6.91 6.29 11.98
C GLY A 76 7.61 6.24 10.62
N PRO A 77 8.56 5.31 10.44
CA PRO A 77 9.10 5.06 9.11
C PRO A 77 7.96 4.67 8.18
N THR A 78 7.91 5.31 7.00
CA THR A 78 6.91 4.99 5.97
C THR A 78 6.92 3.48 5.72
N PRO A 79 5.74 2.82 5.68
CA PRO A 79 5.68 1.39 5.43
C PRO A 79 6.40 1.09 4.11
N LYS A 80 7.26 0.07 4.10
CA LYS A 80 7.95 -0.34 2.89
C LYS A 80 6.91 -0.91 1.93
N ARG A 81 6.52 -0.12 0.93
CA ARG A 81 5.57 -0.55 -0.09
C ARG A 81 6.31 -1.45 -1.08
N HIS A 82 5.71 -2.59 -1.43
CA HIS A 82 6.23 -3.49 -2.47
C HIS A 82 5.84 -3.03 -3.89
N TRP A 83 5.28 -1.82 -4.01
CA TRP A 83 4.79 -1.25 -5.25
C TRP A 83 5.15 0.23 -5.32
N LYS A 84 5.27 0.73 -6.56
CA LYS A 84 5.54 2.14 -6.86
C LYS A 84 4.54 2.68 -7.89
N LEU A 85 4.33 3.99 -7.83
CA LEU A 85 3.59 4.74 -8.82
C LEU A 85 4.60 5.31 -9.82
N ASP A 86 4.32 5.16 -11.11
CA ASP A 86 5.11 5.80 -12.16
C ASP A 86 4.54 7.20 -12.40
N THR A 87 5.35 8.22 -12.14
CA THR A 87 4.99 9.61 -12.42
C THR A 87 5.39 9.89 -13.85
N MET A 88 4.42 10.23 -14.71
CA MET A 88 4.73 10.71 -16.06
C MET A 88 5.53 12.01 -15.96
N GLU A 89 6.61 12.14 -16.73
CA GLU A 89 7.40 13.38 -16.81
C GLU A 89 6.50 14.53 -17.27
N ALA A 90 6.04 15.34 -16.33
CA ALA A 90 5.36 16.58 -16.62
C ALA A 90 6.42 17.68 -16.79
N ASP A 91 6.41 18.35 -17.93
CA ASP A 91 7.37 19.38 -18.35
C ASP A 91 7.38 20.67 -17.47
N GLU A 92 6.77 20.67 -16.28
CA GLU A 92 6.61 21.86 -15.47
C GLU A 92 7.04 21.68 -14.01
N VAL A 93 7.96 22.57 -13.64
CA VAL A 93 8.60 22.76 -12.35
C VAL A 93 7.53 23.00 -11.27
N HIS A 94 7.17 21.97 -10.51
CA HIS A 94 6.42 22.12 -9.27
C HIS A 94 7.31 21.76 -8.09
N ASP A 95 7.38 22.67 -7.12
CA ASP A 95 8.21 22.56 -5.91
C ASP A 95 7.95 21.21 -5.21
N GLU A 96 8.94 20.31 -5.26
CA GLU A 96 8.86 18.94 -4.76
C GLU A 96 8.56 18.85 -3.24
N ALA A 97 8.79 19.94 -2.51
CA ALA A 97 8.59 20.01 -1.06
C ALA A 97 7.13 20.15 -0.64
N ASP A 98 6.28 20.86 -1.40
CA ASP A 98 4.88 21.12 -1.01
C ASP A 98 3.96 19.92 -1.27
N HIS A 99 4.39 18.96 -2.10
CA HIS A 99 3.58 17.80 -2.49
C HIS A 99 3.96 16.48 -1.79
N THR A 100 4.94 16.49 -0.89
CA THR A 100 5.38 15.26 -0.22
C THR A 100 4.26 14.69 0.67
N ASP A 101 3.60 15.55 1.46
CA ASP A 101 2.47 15.16 2.32
C ASP A 101 1.27 14.68 1.50
N ASP A 102 0.90 15.43 0.44
CA ASP A 102 -0.19 15.06 -0.46
C ASP A 102 0.05 13.71 -1.15
N ARG A 103 1.30 13.47 -1.57
CA ARG A 103 1.71 12.19 -2.16
C ARG A 103 1.59 11.06 -1.15
N GLU A 104 2.03 11.24 0.09
CA GLU A 104 1.91 10.19 1.11
C GLU A 104 0.45 9.86 1.45
N ILE A 105 -0.39 10.90 1.58
CA ILE A 105 -1.84 10.77 1.78
C ILE A 105 -2.46 9.98 0.62
N PHE A 106 -2.13 10.33 -0.63
CA PHE A 106 -2.63 9.64 -1.82
C PHE A 106 -2.21 8.16 -1.84
N LEU A 107 -0.94 7.88 -1.55
CA LEU A 107 -0.44 6.51 -1.48
C LEU A 107 -1.16 5.72 -0.37
N SER A 108 -1.46 6.34 0.78
CA SER A 108 -2.25 5.69 1.84
C SER A 108 -3.71 5.43 1.44
N GLN A 109 -4.30 6.29 0.61
CA GLN A 109 -5.64 6.10 0.08
C GLN A 109 -5.69 4.93 -0.90
N LEU A 110 -4.71 4.81 -1.81
CA LEU A 110 -4.60 3.65 -2.73
C LEU A 110 -4.50 2.31 -1.99
N GLU A 111 -3.85 2.29 -0.83
CA GLU A 111 -3.79 1.09 0.02
C GLU A 111 -5.10 0.74 0.71
N THR A 112 -5.95 1.74 0.96
CA THR A 112 -7.18 1.59 1.75
C THR A 112 -8.40 1.37 0.87
N ASP A 113 -8.48 2.09 -0.24
CA ASP A 113 -9.61 2.09 -1.15
C ASP A 113 -9.31 1.27 -2.42
N ARG A 114 -10.03 0.15 -2.55
CA ARG A 114 -9.92 -0.74 -3.71
C ARG A 114 -10.46 -0.11 -4.99
N GLU A 115 -11.48 0.73 -4.91
CA GLU A 115 -12.07 1.39 -6.08
C GLU A 115 -11.08 2.41 -6.66
N MET A 116 -10.46 3.24 -5.81
CA MET A 116 -9.39 4.16 -6.27
C MET A 116 -8.23 3.39 -6.88
N ARG A 117 -7.80 2.30 -6.23
CA ARG A 117 -6.70 1.46 -6.72
C ARG A 117 -6.96 0.90 -8.11
N SER A 118 -8.20 0.48 -8.40
CA SER A 118 -8.55 -0.07 -9.72
C SER A 118 -8.44 0.92 -10.88
N ARG A 119 -8.37 2.22 -10.58
CA ARG A 119 -8.29 3.31 -11.58
C ARG A 119 -6.85 3.77 -11.85
N VAL A 120 -5.87 3.25 -11.12
CA VAL A 120 -4.48 3.73 -11.15
C VAL A 120 -3.55 2.56 -11.49
N ASN A 121 -2.52 2.80 -12.30
CA ASN A 121 -1.52 1.80 -12.64
C ASN A 121 -0.48 1.70 -11.51
N LEU A 122 -0.33 0.52 -10.91
CA LEU A 122 0.67 0.25 -9.88
C LEU A 122 1.71 -0.73 -10.42
N TYR A 123 2.98 -0.48 -10.14
CA TYR A 123 4.10 -1.30 -10.63
C TYR A 123 4.81 -1.99 -9.47
N LYS A 124 5.35 -3.20 -9.72
CA LYS A 124 6.13 -3.94 -8.72
C LYS A 124 7.44 -3.22 -8.40
N ASP A 125 7.78 -3.13 -7.11
CA ASP A 125 9.10 -2.69 -6.69
C ASP A 125 10.08 -3.88 -6.67
N GLY A 126 11.16 -3.78 -7.45
CA GLY A 126 12.06 -4.91 -7.71
C GLY A 126 12.96 -5.32 -6.54
N ASP A 127 13.12 -4.45 -5.53
CA ASP A 127 13.97 -4.68 -4.35
C ASP A 127 13.18 -5.14 -3.12
N HIS A 128 11.84 -5.22 -3.21
CA HIS A 128 11.02 -5.60 -2.08
C HIS A 128 10.96 -7.13 -1.91
N VAL A 129 11.37 -7.61 -0.74
CA VAL A 129 11.25 -9.01 -0.34
C VAL A 129 9.83 -9.25 0.14
N ASP A 130 9.10 -10.14 -0.53
CA ASP A 130 7.69 -10.45 -0.23
C ASP A 130 7.53 -10.93 1.23
N ASP A 131 7.02 -10.06 2.11
CA ASP A 131 6.41 -10.49 3.36
C ASP A 131 4.95 -10.86 3.06
N ASP A 132 4.68 -12.16 2.85
CA ASP A 132 3.36 -12.78 2.56
C ASP A 132 2.22 -12.40 3.56
N ASP A 133 2.56 -11.70 4.63
CA ASP A 133 1.71 -11.40 5.78
C ASP A 133 1.11 -9.99 5.79
N GLU A 134 1.47 -9.13 4.84
CA GLU A 134 1.06 -7.73 4.87
C GLU A 134 -0.26 -7.50 4.13
N GLU A 135 -1.28 -7.06 4.87
CA GLU A 135 -2.49 -6.52 4.27
C GLU A 135 -2.08 -5.28 3.46
N GLY A 136 -1.97 -5.45 2.14
CA GLY A 136 -1.42 -4.48 1.20
C GLY A 136 -2.13 -4.52 -0.16
N VAL A 137 -1.57 -3.81 -1.14
CA VAL A 137 -1.91 -4.08 -2.56
C VAL A 137 -1.56 -5.53 -2.85
N ARG A 138 -2.36 -6.23 -3.66
CA ARG A 138 -2.06 -7.63 -3.98
C ARG A 138 -1.03 -7.67 -5.08
N LEU A 139 -0.06 -8.56 -4.98
CA LEU A 139 0.98 -8.74 -6.00
C LEU A 139 0.39 -9.04 -7.39
N GLU A 140 -0.74 -9.74 -7.46
CA GLU A 140 -1.47 -10.03 -8.70
C GLU A 140 -2.10 -8.80 -9.37
N GLU A 141 -2.29 -7.70 -8.62
CA GLU A 141 -2.83 -6.44 -9.14
C GLU A 141 -1.71 -5.52 -9.68
N LEU A 142 -0.43 -5.89 -9.55
CA LEU A 142 0.72 -5.08 -9.96
C LEU A 142 1.16 -5.40 -11.39
N LEU A 143 1.50 -4.35 -12.14
CA LEU A 143 2.11 -4.44 -13.46
C LEU A 143 3.62 -4.66 -13.33
N ASP A 144 4.16 -5.50 -14.21
CA ASP A 144 5.60 -5.54 -14.44
C ASP A 144 6.06 -4.25 -15.12
N GLU A 145 7.25 -3.80 -14.76
CA GLU A 145 7.86 -2.62 -15.35
C GLU A 145 8.22 -2.91 -16.82
N MET A 146 7.40 -2.39 -17.74
CA MET A 146 7.62 -2.55 -19.18
C MET A 146 8.70 -1.57 -19.64
N LYS A 147 9.95 -2.05 -19.72
CA LYS A 147 11.05 -1.30 -20.36
C LYS A 147 10.85 -1.33 -21.86
N VAL A 148 10.39 -0.21 -22.43
CA VAL A 148 10.48 0.02 -23.87
C VAL A 148 11.92 0.42 -24.15
N GLU A 149 12.74 -0.53 -24.57
CA GLU A 149 14.00 -0.22 -25.20
C GLU A 149 13.65 0.39 -26.57
N ASP A 150 13.79 1.71 -26.70
CA ASP A 150 13.81 2.37 -28.00
C ASP A 150 15.08 1.92 -28.75
N GLU A 151 15.08 0.69 -29.25
CA GLU A 151 15.98 0.27 -30.31
C GLU A 151 15.52 0.97 -31.59
N VAL A 152 15.96 2.23 -31.75
CA VAL A 152 16.02 2.87 -33.05
C VAL A 152 17.00 2.07 -33.92
N GLU A 153 16.48 1.10 -34.66
CA GLU A 153 17.22 0.43 -35.72
C GLU A 153 17.49 1.48 -36.82
N GLU A 154 18.58 2.24 -36.68
CA GLU A 154 19.15 2.98 -37.80
C GLU A 154 19.56 1.96 -38.86
N CYS A 155 18.75 1.83 -39.92
CA CYS A 155 19.13 1.15 -41.15
C CYS A 155 20.32 1.90 -41.79
N ALA A 156 21.53 1.62 -41.33
CA ALA A 156 22.76 2.03 -41.99
C ALA A 156 22.96 1.18 -43.26
N GLU A 157 22.37 1.63 -44.36
CA GLU A 157 22.78 1.20 -45.69
C GLU A 157 24.15 1.80 -46.03
N ASP A 158 25.24 1.08 -45.78
CA ASP A 158 26.49 1.38 -46.47
C ASP A 158 27.30 0.13 -46.88
N SER A 159 27.49 0.08 -48.20
CA SER A 159 28.63 -0.40 -48.99
C SER A 159 29.14 -1.84 -48.90
N VAL A 160 29.04 -2.55 -50.02
CA VAL A 160 30.21 -3.20 -50.65
C VAL A 160 30.01 -3.19 -52.18
N LEU A 161 30.94 -2.58 -52.92
CA LEU A 161 31.58 -3.20 -54.10
C LEU A 161 32.79 -2.33 -54.53
N GLU A 162 33.97 -2.83 -54.18
CA GLU A 162 35.27 -2.33 -54.62
C GLU A 162 35.38 -2.33 -56.16
N GLY A 163 35.74 -1.19 -56.71
CA GLY A 163 36.20 -1.03 -58.08
C GLY A 163 37.57 -0.35 -58.08
N VAL A 164 38.61 -1.15 -58.26
CA VAL A 164 40.04 -0.78 -58.33
C VAL A 164 40.28 0.35 -59.35
N VAL A 165 40.97 1.41 -58.91
CA VAL A 165 41.51 2.49 -59.75
C VAL A 165 42.95 2.18 -60.14
N VAL A 166 43.26 2.19 -61.44
CA VAL A 166 44.63 2.40 -61.95
C VAL A 166 44.61 3.59 -62.91
N ARG A 167 45.36 4.64 -62.57
CA ARG A 167 45.62 5.81 -63.42
C ARG A 167 46.98 5.69 -64.12
N GLY A 168 47.06 6.14 -65.37
CA GLY A 168 48.32 6.49 -66.05
C GLY A 168 48.04 6.97 -67.48
N SER A 169 47.93 8.29 -67.68
CA SER A 169 48.92 9.17 -68.35
C SER A 169 49.05 8.93 -69.86
N GLY A 170 48.50 9.86 -70.65
CA GLY A 170 48.40 9.75 -72.10
C GLY A 170 49.68 9.98 -72.89
N LYS A 171 49.55 9.90 -74.22
CA LYS A 171 50.29 10.67 -75.22
C LYS A 171 49.68 10.45 -76.63
N SER A 172 49.62 11.56 -77.36
CA SER A 172 49.41 11.77 -78.82
C SER A 172 48.01 11.56 -79.38
#